data_AF-A0A9X3EQH0-F1
#
_entry.id   AF-A0A9X3EQH0-F1
#
_cell.length_a   1.000
_cell.length_b   1.000
_cell.length_c   1.000
_cell.angle_alpha   90.00
_cell.angle_beta   90.00
_cell.angle_gamma   90.00
#
_symmetry.space_group_name_H-M   'P 1'
#
loop_
_entity.id
_entity.type
_entity.pdbx_description
1 polymer ?
#
loop_
_entity_poly.entity_id
_entity_poly.type
_entity_poly.pdbx_seq_one_letter_code
_entity_poly.pdbx_strand_id
1 'polypeptide(L)'
;MTTRPIIRLLTTGFLATALGACGDDGNNVSSASEGQTQGDDTTTTTNASNATPGSASESETAQPTTESPTTGVSDSDTQGTTDSTTTDATTTTSTGTETEGVTEATPECGNGVQEGSEECDDGNDVEGDGCEPTCTITAVCGNGQVEGGEACDDGNTEDGDECSADCLTSTPAQECGNGSVEEPEQCDDGNVDPGDGCEPDCTFTPAECGNGIKERGEQCDDGNEVNGGPNDFCLNDCTPFFPANCQAPADYVTCDNTPDVISNKADKNNALKAIGICNVAPNNSIITSNFQFSQAVDNTWQVAKGFGSYTYDHDNDPQTPNQLLYSPREGDTFLMLSSGFIAAPNGQGVVIEAPNSQTHDNNGNPDGNVNQVPLPPPFKNVNGSNNGVGGTPFKNCDNGVPNGDKDCSDTLQAQWQMTNGNANDRIYFTFNTTVPAGTFGYTFDFVFCSAEWPSWVGSSYNDLLIAYQVDPTPDDPNQVPPVDPYSGNVTFIPNPNNPASGLPLTITALDPYYDGPGYTYAEPQLAGTGFEQHACTDWFTAKGGVQPGAEVTIGFFLADMSDQYLTTVALLDNFRWDCEGCVPSEVDDCGVQPM
;
A
#
# COMPACT_ATOMS: atom_id res chain seq x y z
N MET A 1 -29.03 -7.68 -14.19
CA MET A 1 -30.25 -6.95 -13.77
C MET A 1 -30.61 -7.39 -12.37
N THR A 2 -30.14 -6.65 -11.37
CA THR A 2 -30.34 -6.95 -9.94
C THR A 2 -30.23 -5.63 -9.19
N THR A 3 -31.36 -4.94 -9.04
CA THR A 3 -31.44 -3.61 -8.41
C THR A 3 -31.43 -3.74 -6.88
N ARG A 4 -30.41 -3.17 -6.22
CA ARG A 4 -30.40 -3.00 -4.75
C ARG A 4 -31.29 -1.80 -4.34
N PRO A 5 -32.11 -1.90 -3.27
CA PRO A 5 -32.93 -0.78 -2.80
C PRO A 5 -32.17 0.10 -1.80
N ILE A 6 -32.27 1.43 -1.96
CA ILE A 6 -31.71 2.42 -1.02
C ILE A 6 -32.78 2.83 -0.01
N ILE A 7 -32.48 2.73 1.28
CA ILE A 7 -33.29 3.29 2.37
C ILE A 7 -32.70 4.68 2.71
N ARG A 8 -33.45 5.76 2.45
CA ARG A 8 -33.10 7.12 2.92
C ARG A 8 -33.90 7.48 4.17
N LEU A 9 -33.19 7.85 5.24
CA LEU A 9 -33.77 8.59 6.36
C LEU A 9 -33.83 10.08 5.99
N LEU A 10 -35.01 10.71 6.09
CA LEU A 10 -35.13 12.16 5.96
C LEU A 10 -34.81 12.84 7.30
N THR A 11 -33.98 13.88 7.26
CA THR A 11 -34.04 14.97 8.25
C THR A 11 -34.14 16.32 7.52
N THR A 12 -35.00 17.19 8.02
CA THR A 12 -35.31 18.50 7.43
C THR A 12 -34.72 19.62 8.28
N GLY A 13 -33.96 20.52 7.67
CA GLY A 13 -33.40 21.74 8.29
C GLY A 13 -33.79 22.97 7.47
N PHE A 14 -34.28 24.02 8.13
CA PHE A 14 -34.99 25.12 7.46
C PHE A 14 -34.11 26.37 7.21
N LEU A 15 -34.46 27.05 6.12
CA LEU A 15 -33.96 28.32 5.58
C LEU A 15 -33.68 29.47 6.58
N ALA A 16 -32.63 30.26 6.33
CA ALA A 16 -32.61 31.70 6.62
C ALA A 16 -31.63 32.46 5.71
N THR A 17 -32.11 33.45 4.96
CA THR A 17 -31.31 34.41 4.19
C THR A 17 -31.38 35.81 4.80
N ALA A 18 -30.30 36.58 4.71
CA ALA A 18 -30.32 38.03 4.94
C ALA A 18 -29.25 38.75 4.11
N LEU A 19 -29.67 39.62 3.19
CA LEU A 19 -28.81 40.61 2.53
C LEU A 19 -28.54 41.79 3.48
N GLY A 20 -27.35 42.38 3.39
CA GLY A 20 -27.03 43.66 4.00
C GLY A 20 -25.83 44.31 3.31
N ALA A 21 -26.07 45.29 2.44
CA ALA A 21 -25.04 45.98 1.67
C ALA A 21 -24.91 47.46 2.09
N CYS A 22 -23.66 47.95 2.16
CA CYS A 22 -23.13 49.32 2.02
C CYS A 22 -21.58 49.16 2.10
N GLY A 23 -20.70 49.76 1.30
CA GLY A 23 -20.84 50.82 0.29
C GLY A 23 -20.38 52.19 0.81
N ASP A 24 -19.13 52.60 0.55
CA ASP A 24 -18.76 53.90 -0.06
C ASP A 24 -17.24 54.01 -0.38
N ASP A 25 -16.92 54.82 -1.39
CA ASP A 25 -15.68 55.00 -2.16
C ASP A 25 -14.48 55.69 -1.44
N GLY A 26 -13.30 55.82 -2.09
CA GLY A 26 -12.28 56.75 -1.54
C GLY A 26 -10.92 57.12 -2.18
N ASN A 27 -10.41 56.51 -3.25
CA ASN A 27 -9.45 57.10 -4.22
C ASN A 27 -8.08 57.76 -3.77
N ASN A 28 -6.97 57.01 -3.94
CA ASN A 28 -5.80 57.34 -4.82
C ASN A 28 -4.71 58.41 -4.45
N VAL A 29 -3.51 58.19 -5.05
CA VAL A 29 -2.45 59.13 -5.52
C VAL A 29 -1.03 59.04 -4.89
N SER A 30 -0.21 58.18 -5.51
CA SER A 30 1.20 58.32 -5.94
C SER A 30 2.33 58.92 -5.07
N SER A 31 3.51 58.28 -5.15
CA SER A 31 4.78 58.81 -5.74
C SER A 31 6.07 58.60 -4.92
N ALA A 32 7.12 58.33 -5.68
CA ALA A 32 8.52 58.04 -5.36
C ALA A 32 9.23 59.00 -4.37
N SER A 33 10.27 58.51 -3.68
CA SER A 33 11.66 58.63 -4.20
C SER A 33 12.72 57.93 -3.33
N GLU A 34 13.89 57.75 -3.93
CA GLU A 34 15.08 57.10 -3.37
C GLU A 34 15.70 57.89 -2.20
N GLY A 35 16.52 57.21 -1.38
CA GLY A 35 17.25 57.86 -0.28
C GLY A 35 18.28 56.94 0.39
N GLN A 36 19.36 56.59 -0.31
CA GLN A 36 20.53 55.98 0.33
C GLN A 36 21.16 56.94 1.35
N THR A 37 21.60 56.43 2.51
CA THR A 37 22.87 56.86 3.12
C THR A 37 23.51 55.72 3.92
N GLN A 38 24.82 55.82 4.10
CA GLN A 38 25.78 54.74 4.40
C GLN A 38 26.47 55.00 5.77
N GLY A 39 27.06 53.95 6.37
CA GLY A 39 27.97 54.03 7.55
C GLY A 39 27.27 54.23 8.91
N ASP A 40 27.89 54.15 10.09
CA ASP A 40 29.25 53.76 10.57
C ASP A 40 29.15 53.64 12.12
N ASP A 41 29.89 52.85 12.91
CA ASP A 41 30.86 51.75 12.67
C ASP A 41 31.04 50.88 13.96
N THR A 42 31.86 49.81 13.89
CA THR A 42 32.45 48.88 14.89
C THR A 42 32.44 49.10 16.44
N THR A 43 32.70 47.97 17.15
CA THR A 43 33.30 47.79 18.51
C THR A 43 32.40 47.96 19.75
N THR A 44 32.55 47.23 20.88
CA THR A 44 33.55 46.18 21.27
C THR A 44 33.00 45.18 22.32
N THR A 45 33.62 44.00 22.33
CA THR A 45 33.72 42.95 23.37
C THR A 45 33.56 43.32 24.87
N THR A 46 33.01 42.37 25.65
CA THR A 46 33.62 41.90 26.92
C THR A 46 33.32 40.42 27.19
N ASN A 47 34.35 39.60 27.38
CA ASN A 47 34.27 38.31 28.05
C ASN A 47 34.36 38.50 29.58
N ALA A 48 33.65 37.68 30.35
CA ALA A 48 33.97 37.39 31.75
C ALA A 48 33.62 35.93 32.05
N SER A 49 34.48 35.25 32.80
CA SER A 49 34.45 33.80 32.99
C SER A 49 34.42 33.39 34.46
N ASN A 50 34.16 32.09 34.65
CA ASN A 50 34.68 31.24 35.74
C ASN A 50 33.87 31.10 37.05
N ALA A 51 33.40 29.87 37.32
CA ALA A 51 33.49 29.22 38.64
C ALA A 51 33.13 27.72 38.57
N THR A 52 33.96 26.86 39.19
CA THR A 52 33.69 25.44 39.49
C THR A 52 34.04 25.19 40.95
N PRO A 53 33.24 24.41 41.70
CA PRO A 53 33.73 23.16 42.31
C PRO A 53 32.65 22.03 42.22
N GLY A 54 32.89 20.73 42.43
CA GLY A 54 34.10 19.98 42.79
C GLY A 54 33.75 18.80 43.76
N SER A 55 34.22 17.58 43.46
CA SER A 55 34.11 16.32 44.27
C SER A 55 32.69 15.67 44.35
N ALA A 56 32.52 14.35 44.57
CA ALA A 56 33.48 13.25 44.80
C ALA A 56 33.01 11.90 44.19
N SER A 57 33.91 10.91 44.20
CA SER A 57 33.70 9.50 43.86
C SER A 57 32.94 8.73 44.94
N GLU A 58 32.17 7.70 44.54
CA GLU A 58 32.04 6.47 45.33
C GLU A 58 31.89 5.23 44.41
N SER A 59 32.30 4.07 44.92
CA SER A 59 32.45 2.81 44.17
C SER A 59 32.40 1.65 45.17
N GLU A 60 31.41 0.75 45.05
CA GLU A 60 31.43 -0.59 45.66
C GLU A 60 30.45 -1.51 44.89
N THR A 61 30.91 -2.51 44.12
CA THR A 61 31.15 -3.92 44.50
C THR A 61 30.16 -4.56 45.48
N ALA A 62 29.41 -5.58 45.01
CA ALA A 62 29.46 -6.93 45.59
C ALA A 62 28.87 -8.02 44.65
N GLN A 63 29.60 -9.13 44.55
CA GLN A 63 29.22 -10.42 43.94
C GLN A 63 28.42 -11.27 44.97
N PRO A 64 27.71 -12.36 44.60
CA PRO A 64 28.34 -13.70 44.57
C PRO A 64 27.98 -14.56 43.32
N THR A 65 28.93 -15.07 42.53
CA THR A 65 29.73 -16.33 42.66
C THR A 65 29.01 -17.62 42.20
N THR A 66 29.42 -18.17 41.04
CA THR A 66 30.11 -19.49 40.84
C THR A 66 29.23 -20.75 40.95
N GLU A 67 29.43 -21.85 40.21
CA GLU A 67 30.48 -22.33 39.28
C GLU A 67 29.77 -23.35 38.32
N SER A 68 30.00 -23.38 37.00
CA SER A 68 31.06 -24.14 36.28
C SER A 68 30.90 -25.69 36.30
N PRO A 69 31.39 -26.46 35.29
CA PRO A 69 31.51 -26.12 33.86
C PRO A 69 31.37 -27.30 32.85
N THR A 70 31.66 -26.98 31.58
CA THR A 70 32.43 -27.78 30.57
C THR A 70 31.77 -28.84 29.68
N THR A 71 31.55 -28.41 28.43
CA THR A 71 32.10 -28.97 27.15
C THR A 71 31.86 -30.43 26.73
N GLY A 72 31.42 -30.60 25.48
CA GLY A 72 31.57 -31.85 24.71
C GLY A 72 30.97 -31.76 23.31
N VAL A 73 31.76 -31.35 22.32
CA VAL A 73 31.36 -31.28 20.89
C VAL A 73 31.51 -32.67 20.24
N SER A 74 30.60 -33.03 19.32
CA SER A 74 30.87 -33.67 17.98
C SER A 74 29.88 -34.78 17.58
N ASP A 75 29.11 -34.48 16.53
CA ASP A 75 28.89 -35.25 15.29
C ASP A 75 28.45 -36.74 15.20
N SER A 76 27.55 -36.92 14.21
CA SER A 76 27.47 -38.01 13.21
C SER A 76 26.79 -39.36 13.54
N ASP A 77 25.65 -39.54 12.86
CA ASP A 77 25.31 -40.63 11.93
C ASP A 77 25.05 -42.10 12.36
N THR A 78 24.03 -42.63 11.66
CA THR A 78 23.79 -44.03 11.21
C THR A 78 22.91 -44.99 12.03
N GLN A 79 21.66 -45.07 11.58
CA GLN A 79 20.85 -46.26 11.26
C GLN A 79 21.43 -47.67 11.56
N GLY A 80 20.64 -48.53 12.21
CA GLY A 80 20.86 -49.98 12.32
C GLY A 80 19.68 -50.73 12.94
N THR A 81 19.24 -51.83 12.32
CA THR A 81 18.02 -52.61 12.68
C THR A 81 18.34 -53.93 13.41
N THR A 82 17.36 -54.55 14.09
CA THR A 82 16.88 -55.96 13.91
C THR A 82 16.21 -56.62 15.15
N ASP A 83 14.97 -57.05 14.94
CA ASP A 83 14.44 -58.45 15.06
C ASP A 83 14.14 -59.18 16.42
N SER A 84 12.88 -59.66 16.50
CA SER A 84 12.22 -60.80 17.19
C SER A 84 12.79 -61.56 18.41
N THR A 85 11.92 -61.96 19.37
CA THR A 85 11.34 -63.34 19.45
C THR A 85 10.47 -63.71 20.69
N THR A 86 9.31 -64.34 20.43
CA THR A 86 8.56 -65.43 21.14
C THR A 86 8.10 -65.39 22.62
N THR A 87 6.77 -65.53 22.76
CA THR A 87 5.90 -66.27 23.72
C THR A 87 6.45 -67.37 24.65
N ASP A 88 5.80 -67.57 25.82
CA ASP A 88 5.11 -68.86 26.21
C ASP A 88 4.21 -68.77 27.48
N ALA A 89 3.48 -69.86 27.79
CA ALA A 89 2.93 -70.33 29.11
C ALA A 89 1.58 -69.75 29.66
N THR A 90 0.65 -70.48 30.32
CA THR A 90 0.46 -71.93 30.69
C THR A 90 -1.05 -72.26 30.94
N THR A 91 -1.45 -73.55 30.85
CA THR A 91 -2.82 -74.09 31.08
C THR A 91 -2.92 -75.06 32.29
N THR A 92 -4.07 -75.15 33.00
CA THR A 92 -4.64 -76.39 33.63
C THR A 92 -6.09 -76.17 34.15
N THR A 93 -6.98 -77.13 34.50
CA THR A 93 -7.34 -78.50 34.00
C THR A 93 -8.50 -79.14 34.84
N SER A 94 -9.59 -79.60 34.21
CA SER A 94 -10.60 -80.61 34.70
C SER A 94 -11.55 -80.26 35.89
N THR A 95 -12.76 -80.82 36.10
CA THR A 95 -13.57 -81.93 35.46
C THR A 95 -15.03 -81.91 35.99
N GLY A 96 -16.03 -82.43 35.24
CA GLY A 96 -17.29 -82.93 35.84
C GLY A 96 -18.55 -82.94 34.94
N THR A 97 -19.22 -84.10 34.82
CA THR A 97 -20.34 -84.40 33.89
C THR A 97 -21.73 -84.35 34.57
N GLU A 98 -22.81 -84.03 33.81
CA GLU A 98 -24.12 -84.76 33.71
C GLU A 98 -25.36 -83.86 33.46
N THR A 99 -25.84 -83.85 32.19
CA THR A 99 -27.18 -84.28 31.73
C THR A 99 -28.50 -83.51 32.06
N GLU A 100 -29.30 -83.30 30.99
CA GLU A 100 -30.75 -82.95 30.86
C GLU A 100 -31.27 -81.49 31.05
N GLY A 101 -31.59 -80.83 29.92
CA GLY A 101 -33.02 -80.69 29.53
C GLY A 101 -33.71 -79.30 29.54
N VAL A 102 -34.47 -79.09 28.43
CA VAL A 102 -35.70 -78.27 28.27
C VAL A 102 -35.57 -76.76 27.95
N THR A 103 -36.62 -76.27 27.27
CA THR A 103 -37.07 -74.89 26.93
C THR A 103 -36.34 -74.13 25.81
N GLU A 104 -37.11 -73.70 24.81
CA GLU A 104 -36.77 -72.51 24.00
C GLU A 104 -36.74 -71.31 24.96
N ALA A 105 -35.60 -70.65 25.05
CA ALA A 105 -35.51 -69.36 25.73
C ALA A 105 -36.25 -68.32 24.89
N THR A 106 -37.06 -67.49 25.55
CA THR A 106 -37.33 -66.15 25.02
C THR A 106 -36.02 -65.38 25.07
N PRO A 107 -35.65 -64.58 24.05
CA PRO A 107 -34.54 -63.63 24.17
C PRO A 107 -34.77 -62.77 25.43
N GLU A 108 -33.74 -62.67 26.25
CA GLU A 108 -33.74 -62.05 27.57
C GLU A 108 -32.52 -61.14 27.62
N CYS A 109 -32.76 -59.83 27.65
CA CYS A 109 -31.70 -58.83 27.63
C CYS A 109 -30.75 -58.96 28.83
N GLY A 110 -29.51 -58.54 28.65
CA GLY A 110 -28.51 -58.53 29.72
C GLY A 110 -27.98 -59.93 30.09
N ASN A 111 -28.12 -60.93 29.22
CA ASN A 111 -27.62 -62.28 29.47
C ASN A 111 -26.15 -62.46 29.01
N GLY A 112 -25.63 -61.52 28.23
CA GLY A 112 -24.28 -61.50 27.66
C GLY A 112 -24.19 -62.17 26.29
N VAL A 113 -25.34 -62.47 25.66
CA VAL A 113 -25.43 -63.10 24.34
C VAL A 113 -26.58 -62.48 23.56
N GLN A 114 -26.24 -61.70 22.54
CA GLN A 114 -27.19 -61.10 21.61
C GLN A 114 -27.92 -62.20 20.81
N GLU A 115 -29.20 -62.41 21.10
CA GLU A 115 -30.05 -63.45 20.51
C GLU A 115 -31.38 -62.89 19.94
N GLY A 116 -31.92 -63.57 18.92
CA GLY A 116 -33.27 -63.25 18.41
C GLY A 116 -33.40 -61.90 17.69
N SER A 117 -33.92 -60.89 18.39
CA SER A 117 -34.26 -59.57 17.85
C SER A 117 -33.66 -58.41 18.66
N GLU A 118 -32.62 -58.69 19.42
CA GLU A 118 -31.89 -57.75 20.27
C GLU A 118 -30.90 -56.94 19.41
N GLU A 119 -30.90 -55.61 19.52
CA GLU A 119 -29.95 -54.73 18.80
C GLU A 119 -28.57 -54.70 19.47
N CYS A 120 -28.54 -54.99 20.77
CA CYS A 120 -27.37 -55.11 21.64
C CYS A 120 -27.68 -56.14 22.76
N ASP A 121 -26.67 -56.70 23.42
CA ASP A 121 -26.74 -57.29 24.77
C ASP A 121 -25.33 -57.13 25.35
N ASP A 122 -25.21 -56.42 26.48
CA ASP A 122 -23.94 -56.07 27.11
C ASP A 122 -23.63 -56.91 28.37
N GLY A 123 -24.54 -57.84 28.73
CA GLY A 123 -24.47 -58.68 29.92
C GLY A 123 -25.08 -58.07 31.18
N ASN A 124 -25.87 -56.98 31.08
CA ASN A 124 -26.54 -56.40 32.23
C ASN A 124 -27.89 -55.68 31.90
N ASP A 125 -28.60 -55.17 32.93
CA ASP A 125 -29.93 -54.51 32.84
C ASP A 125 -29.87 -53.03 33.32
N VAL A 126 -28.78 -52.31 33.07
CA VAL A 126 -28.60 -50.91 33.49
C VAL A 126 -29.02 -49.98 32.37
N GLU A 127 -29.98 -49.10 32.65
CA GLU A 127 -30.40 -48.06 31.71
C GLU A 127 -29.24 -47.07 31.46
N GLY A 128 -28.87 -46.86 30.19
CA GLY A 128 -27.97 -45.79 29.75
C GLY A 128 -26.46 -46.08 29.70
N ASP A 129 -26.02 -47.35 29.62
CA ASP A 129 -24.61 -47.72 29.41
C ASP A 129 -24.29 -48.21 27.97
N GLY A 130 -25.21 -47.98 27.04
CA GLY A 130 -25.11 -48.33 25.62
C GLY A 130 -26.10 -49.40 25.18
N CYS A 131 -26.64 -50.20 26.11
CA CYS A 131 -27.73 -51.13 25.84
C CYS A 131 -28.87 -50.98 26.84
N GLU A 132 -30.04 -50.54 26.39
CA GLU A 132 -31.21 -50.49 27.26
C GLU A 132 -31.64 -51.90 27.70
N PRO A 133 -32.29 -52.07 28.87
CA PRO A 133 -32.91 -53.35 29.29
C PRO A 133 -34.01 -53.89 28.35
N THR A 134 -34.28 -53.18 27.25
CA THR A 134 -35.15 -53.61 26.15
C THR A 134 -34.37 -54.09 24.93
N CYS A 135 -33.04 -54.20 25.04
CA CYS A 135 -32.09 -54.56 24.00
C CYS A 135 -32.21 -53.68 22.74
N THR A 136 -32.28 -52.37 23.00
CA THR A 136 -32.21 -51.31 21.99
C THR A 136 -30.99 -50.43 22.31
N ILE A 137 -30.30 -49.98 21.26
CA ILE A 137 -29.12 -49.11 21.42
C ILE A 137 -29.62 -47.71 21.78
N THR A 138 -29.16 -47.20 22.92
CA THR A 138 -29.23 -45.77 23.25
C THR A 138 -27.85 -45.19 22.99
N ALA A 139 -27.79 -44.18 22.11
CA ALA A 139 -26.53 -43.49 21.80
C ALA A 139 -25.95 -42.80 23.05
N VAL A 140 -24.66 -43.03 23.33
CA VAL A 140 -23.97 -42.50 24.52
C VAL A 140 -22.86 -41.56 24.12
N CYS A 141 -23.21 -40.28 23.96
CA CYS A 141 -22.27 -39.22 23.61
C CYS A 141 -21.02 -39.21 24.50
N GLY A 142 -19.86 -39.16 23.85
CA GLY A 142 -18.53 -39.14 24.46
C GLY A 142 -17.93 -40.51 24.70
N ASN A 143 -18.35 -41.52 23.95
CA ASN A 143 -17.80 -42.88 24.04
C ASN A 143 -16.75 -43.20 22.95
N GLY A 144 -16.57 -42.29 21.99
CA GLY A 144 -15.63 -42.38 20.87
C GLY A 144 -16.18 -43.12 19.66
N GLN A 145 -17.48 -43.40 19.58
CA GLN A 145 -18.16 -44.06 18.46
C GLN A 145 -19.42 -43.29 18.09
N VAL A 146 -19.59 -42.94 16.81
CA VAL A 146 -20.83 -42.29 16.34
C VAL A 146 -21.96 -43.31 16.22
N GLU A 147 -22.93 -43.22 17.13
CA GLU A 147 -24.05 -44.14 17.24
C GLU A 147 -25.36 -43.59 16.61
N GLY A 148 -26.44 -44.35 16.74
CA GLY A 148 -27.74 -44.09 16.10
C GLY A 148 -28.50 -42.91 16.68
N GLY A 149 -28.05 -41.68 16.39
CA GLY A 149 -28.68 -40.44 16.86
C GLY A 149 -27.72 -39.25 16.89
N GLU A 150 -26.42 -39.52 16.81
CA GLU A 150 -25.34 -38.55 16.93
C GLU A 150 -24.89 -38.02 15.56
N ALA A 151 -24.36 -36.80 15.54
CA ALA A 151 -23.72 -36.18 14.39
C ALA A 151 -22.19 -36.34 14.40
N CYS A 152 -21.61 -36.50 15.59
CA CYS A 152 -20.19 -36.69 15.88
C CYS A 152 -20.05 -37.37 17.26
N ASP A 153 -18.85 -37.85 17.58
CA ASP A 153 -18.42 -38.22 18.94
C ASP A 153 -16.88 -38.15 18.95
N ASP A 154 -16.30 -37.34 19.83
CA ASP A 154 -14.85 -37.09 19.96
C ASP A 154 -14.20 -37.90 21.10
N GLY A 155 -14.97 -38.76 21.77
CA GLY A 155 -14.53 -39.53 22.93
C GLY A 155 -14.70 -38.83 24.28
N ASN A 156 -15.38 -37.68 24.34
CA ASN A 156 -15.72 -37.01 25.60
C ASN A 156 -17.01 -36.15 25.53
N THR A 157 -17.26 -35.33 26.56
CA THR A 157 -18.49 -34.50 26.71
C THR A 157 -18.18 -33.08 27.15
N GLU A 158 -16.99 -32.58 26.80
CA GLU A 158 -16.70 -31.14 26.80
C GLU A 158 -17.36 -30.51 25.54
N ASP A 159 -17.36 -29.18 25.46
CA ASP A 159 -17.99 -28.43 24.36
C ASP A 159 -16.89 -27.66 23.62
N GLY A 160 -16.76 -27.89 22.30
CA GLY A 160 -15.88 -27.10 21.42
C GLY A 160 -14.57 -27.78 21.01
N ASP A 161 -14.47 -29.11 21.16
CA ASP A 161 -13.30 -29.92 20.90
C ASP A 161 -13.57 -31.08 19.91
N GLU A 162 -14.03 -30.72 18.69
CA GLU A 162 -14.45 -31.58 17.57
C GLU A 162 -15.94 -31.94 17.56
N CYS A 163 -16.56 -32.14 18.74
CA CYS A 163 -18.01 -32.34 18.89
C CYS A 163 -18.63 -31.36 19.91
N SER A 164 -19.93 -31.50 20.17
CA SER A 164 -20.66 -30.85 21.26
C SER A 164 -20.97 -31.87 22.35
N ALA A 165 -21.15 -31.41 23.59
CA ALA A 165 -21.44 -32.26 24.75
C ALA A 165 -22.79 -33.01 24.68
N ASP A 166 -23.61 -32.74 23.65
CA ASP A 166 -24.84 -33.47 23.31
C ASP A 166 -24.74 -34.29 22.01
N CYS A 167 -23.56 -34.29 21.37
CA CYS A 167 -23.23 -34.95 20.11
C CYS A 167 -24.14 -34.61 18.93
N LEU A 168 -24.85 -33.47 18.97
CA LEU A 168 -25.74 -33.02 17.90
C LEU A 168 -25.06 -32.11 16.87
N THR A 169 -23.90 -31.54 17.19
CA THR A 169 -23.16 -30.61 16.33
C THR A 169 -21.66 -30.86 16.38
N SER A 170 -21.04 -31.13 15.24
CA SER A 170 -19.57 -31.10 15.14
C SER A 170 -19.09 -29.66 15.16
N THR A 171 -18.07 -29.40 15.98
CA THR A 171 -17.39 -28.11 16.08
C THR A 171 -15.98 -28.31 15.53
N PRO A 172 -15.64 -27.89 14.30
CA PRO A 172 -14.29 -28.07 13.79
C PRO A 172 -13.29 -27.43 14.77
N ALA A 173 -12.23 -28.16 15.11
CA ALA A 173 -11.15 -27.61 15.93
C ALA A 173 -10.57 -26.38 15.23
N GLN A 174 -10.32 -25.31 15.98
CA GLN A 174 -9.83 -24.04 15.46
C GLN A 174 -8.37 -24.20 14.98
N GLU A 175 -8.18 -24.51 13.70
CA GLU A 175 -6.87 -24.72 13.07
C GLU A 175 -6.30 -23.40 12.53
N CYS A 176 -5.80 -22.56 13.44
CA CYS A 176 -5.13 -21.32 13.06
C CYS A 176 -3.89 -21.58 12.19
N GLY A 177 -3.74 -20.81 11.11
CA GLY A 177 -2.63 -20.92 10.17
C GLY A 177 -2.87 -21.85 8.99
N ASN A 178 -4.14 -22.12 8.66
CA ASN A 178 -4.53 -23.00 7.54
C ASN A 178 -4.66 -22.25 6.19
N GLY A 179 -4.66 -20.92 6.22
CA GLY A 179 -4.81 -20.01 5.08
C GLY A 179 -6.24 -19.55 4.81
N SER A 180 -7.19 -19.85 5.69
CA SER A 180 -8.63 -19.55 5.54
C SER A 180 -9.24 -19.16 6.88
N VAL A 181 -9.80 -17.95 6.97
CA VAL A 181 -10.53 -17.48 8.17
C VAL A 181 -11.89 -18.20 8.28
N GLU A 182 -12.05 -19.05 9.27
CA GLU A 182 -13.29 -19.78 9.60
C GLU A 182 -13.92 -19.23 10.90
N GLU A 183 -15.26 -19.16 11.04
CA GLU A 183 -15.85 -18.73 12.33
C GLU A 183 -15.53 -19.78 13.42
N PRO A 184 -14.85 -19.44 14.54
CA PRO A 184 -14.84 -18.14 15.22
C PRO A 184 -13.55 -17.28 15.12
N GLU A 185 -12.61 -17.63 14.22
CA GLU A 185 -11.33 -16.95 14.04
C GLU A 185 -11.49 -15.46 13.69
N GLN A 186 -10.53 -14.65 14.12
CA GLN A 186 -10.50 -13.22 13.82
C GLN A 186 -9.63 -12.91 12.59
N CYS A 187 -8.60 -13.72 12.38
CA CYS A 187 -7.61 -13.65 11.31
C CYS A 187 -7.09 -15.08 11.02
N ASP A 188 -6.41 -15.23 9.89
CA ASP A 188 -5.55 -16.36 9.52
C ASP A 188 -4.65 -15.86 8.38
N ASP A 189 -3.34 -16.04 8.49
CA ASP A 189 -2.33 -15.62 7.50
C ASP A 189 -1.58 -16.82 6.87
N GLY A 190 -2.06 -18.03 7.11
CA GLY A 190 -1.45 -19.28 6.63
C GLY A 190 -0.25 -19.76 7.44
N ASN A 191 -0.03 -19.24 8.65
CA ASN A 191 1.00 -19.74 9.55
C ASN A 191 0.66 -19.55 11.06
N VAL A 192 1.63 -19.83 11.95
CA VAL A 192 1.47 -19.77 13.42
C VAL A 192 2.69 -19.14 14.11
N ASP A 193 3.46 -18.32 13.40
CA ASP A 193 4.49 -17.48 13.98
C ASP A 193 3.82 -16.23 14.58
N PRO A 194 4.09 -15.83 15.83
CA PRO A 194 3.43 -14.68 16.44
C PRO A 194 4.00 -13.34 15.97
N GLY A 195 3.13 -12.32 15.85
CA GLY A 195 3.53 -10.94 15.60
C GLY A 195 3.67 -10.53 14.13
N ASP A 196 3.05 -11.25 13.19
CA ASP A 196 2.99 -10.91 11.76
C ASP A 196 1.58 -10.48 11.29
N GLY A 197 0.63 -10.40 12.22
CA GLY A 197 -0.74 -9.89 12.00
C GLY A 197 -1.82 -10.81 12.58
N CYS A 198 -1.53 -12.10 12.74
CA CYS A 198 -2.37 -13.04 13.47
C CYS A 198 -1.59 -13.77 14.56
N GLU A 199 -2.13 -13.79 15.78
CA GLU A 199 -1.53 -14.59 16.85
C GLU A 199 -1.85 -16.08 16.66
N PRO A 200 -1.04 -16.99 17.24
CA PRO A 200 -1.28 -18.45 17.13
C PRO A 200 -2.59 -18.95 17.77
N ASP A 201 -3.38 -18.06 18.39
CA ASP A 201 -4.74 -18.33 18.90
C ASP A 201 -5.85 -17.72 18.01
N CYS A 202 -5.50 -17.28 16.81
CA CYS A 202 -6.38 -16.65 15.82
C CYS A 202 -7.09 -15.38 16.31
N THR A 203 -6.43 -14.67 17.24
CA THR A 203 -6.73 -13.27 17.56
C THR A 203 -5.78 -12.33 16.81
N PHE A 204 -6.22 -11.10 16.53
CA PHE A 204 -5.33 -10.12 15.89
C PHE A 204 -4.14 -9.79 16.81
N THR A 205 -2.94 -9.71 16.24
CA THR A 205 -1.75 -9.18 16.93
C THR A 205 -2.07 -7.84 17.61
N PRO A 206 -1.75 -7.67 18.90
CA PRO A 206 -1.94 -6.39 19.59
C PRO A 206 -1.07 -5.30 18.96
N ALA A 207 -1.67 -4.16 18.62
CA ALA A 207 -0.98 -3.04 17.99
C ALA A 207 0.27 -2.56 18.77
N GLU A 208 1.45 -2.60 18.16
CA GLU A 208 2.74 -2.17 18.72
C GLU A 208 3.50 -1.16 17.82
N CYS A 209 3.04 0.10 17.84
CA CYS A 209 3.65 1.20 17.10
C CYS A 209 5.19 1.25 17.13
N GLY A 210 5.76 1.37 15.94
CA GLY A 210 7.19 1.43 15.65
C GLY A 210 7.82 0.10 15.27
N ASN A 211 7.03 -0.94 14.94
CA ASN A 211 7.55 -2.29 14.65
C ASN A 211 7.73 -2.60 13.15
N GLY A 212 7.12 -1.81 12.26
CA GLY A 212 7.18 -1.92 10.79
C GLY A 212 5.96 -2.59 10.16
N ILE A 213 4.92 -2.89 10.93
CA ILE A 213 3.73 -3.65 10.51
C ILE A 213 2.49 -2.88 10.94
N LYS A 214 1.70 -2.42 9.97
CA LYS A 214 0.47 -1.66 10.26
C LYS A 214 -0.66 -2.57 10.73
N GLU A 215 -0.87 -2.64 12.04
CA GLU A 215 -1.79 -3.58 12.67
C GLU A 215 -3.24 -3.07 12.75
N ARG A 216 -4.16 -3.98 13.11
CA ARG A 216 -5.60 -3.68 13.16
C ARG A 216 -5.96 -2.77 14.34
N GLY A 217 -5.99 -1.48 14.06
CA GLY A 217 -6.33 -0.43 15.03
C GLY A 217 -5.42 0.79 14.90
N GLU A 218 -4.29 0.61 14.23
CA GLU A 218 -3.33 1.65 13.91
C GLU A 218 -3.78 2.50 12.73
N GLN A 219 -3.43 3.77 12.75
CA GLN A 219 -3.61 4.66 11.60
C GLN A 219 -2.34 4.74 10.75
N CYS A 220 -1.18 4.50 11.38
CA CYS A 220 0.16 4.40 10.79
C CYS A 220 1.01 3.47 11.67
N ASP A 221 2.07 2.92 11.06
CA ASP A 221 3.28 2.42 11.70
C ASP A 221 4.44 2.79 10.75
N ASP A 222 5.57 3.26 11.28
CA ASP A 222 6.73 3.67 10.49
C ASP A 222 8.05 2.98 10.91
N GLY A 223 7.94 1.85 11.62
CA GLY A 223 9.07 0.98 11.98
C GLY A 223 10.13 1.60 12.89
N ASN A 224 9.79 2.64 13.66
CA ASN A 224 10.73 3.23 14.61
C ASN A 224 10.07 3.86 15.86
N GLU A 225 10.89 4.17 16.88
CA GLU A 225 10.42 4.76 18.16
C GLU A 225 10.45 6.31 18.18
N VAL A 226 10.62 7.00 17.04
CA VAL A 226 10.57 8.47 16.98
C VAL A 226 9.11 8.91 16.90
N ASN A 227 8.77 10.00 17.60
CA ASN A 227 7.39 10.39 17.89
C ASN A 227 6.97 11.63 17.08
N GLY A 228 6.76 11.46 15.78
CA GLY A 228 6.43 12.51 14.83
C GLY A 228 7.58 13.46 14.51
N GLY A 229 7.74 13.80 13.23
CA GLY A 229 8.73 14.77 12.77
C GLY A 229 8.69 15.06 11.26
N PRO A 230 9.75 15.68 10.73
CA PRO A 230 9.88 15.94 9.28
C PRO A 230 10.07 14.70 8.39
N ASN A 231 10.47 13.57 8.97
CA ASN A 231 10.81 12.32 8.27
C ASN A 231 10.21 11.11 9.01
N ASP A 232 9.12 11.35 9.72
CA ASP A 232 8.48 10.48 10.70
C ASP A 232 7.03 11.02 10.78
N PHE A 233 6.10 10.25 10.25
CA PHE A 233 4.71 10.69 10.09
C PHE A 233 3.78 9.95 11.06
N CYS A 234 4.36 9.22 12.03
CA CYS A 234 3.62 8.45 13.02
C CYS A 234 4.01 8.83 14.44
N LEU A 235 3.03 9.09 15.29
CA LEU A 235 3.25 9.23 16.72
C LEU A 235 3.32 7.83 17.34
N ASN A 236 4.11 7.63 18.41
CA ASN A 236 4.23 6.37 19.16
C ASN A 236 2.91 5.91 19.85
N ASP A 237 1.76 6.50 19.48
CA ASP A 237 0.40 6.09 19.84
C ASP A 237 -0.41 5.61 18.61
N CYS A 238 0.28 5.20 17.55
CA CYS A 238 -0.27 4.73 16.27
C CYS A 238 -1.16 5.76 15.54
N THR A 239 -1.00 7.06 15.83
CA THR A 239 -1.77 8.14 15.19
C THR A 239 -0.90 9.01 14.28
N PRO A 240 -1.43 9.54 13.15
CA PRO A 240 -0.59 10.27 12.21
C PRO A 240 -0.11 11.59 12.82
N PHE A 241 1.14 11.96 12.55
CA PHE A 241 1.72 13.19 13.05
C PHE A 241 1.20 14.41 12.27
N PHE A 242 0.45 15.27 12.96
CA PHE A 242 -0.03 16.55 12.41
C PHE A 242 0.72 17.75 13.01
N PRO A 243 1.39 18.59 12.19
CA PRO A 243 2.01 19.82 12.68
C PRO A 243 0.95 20.81 13.16
N ALA A 244 1.06 21.25 14.42
CA ALA A 244 0.21 22.30 14.99
C ALA A 244 0.28 23.66 14.27
N ASN A 245 1.20 23.84 13.32
CA ASN A 245 1.39 25.06 12.53
C ASN A 245 1.62 24.75 11.03
N CYS A 246 0.82 23.89 10.42
CA CYS A 246 0.89 23.66 8.98
C CYS A 246 0.70 24.96 8.17
N GLN A 247 1.51 25.17 7.14
CA GLN A 247 1.38 26.30 6.20
C GLN A 247 1.12 25.85 4.75
N ALA A 248 0.68 24.60 4.54
CA ALA A 248 0.11 24.20 3.26
C ALA A 248 -1.13 25.08 3.00
N PRO A 249 -1.24 25.75 1.84
CA PRO A 249 -2.43 26.51 1.48
C PRO A 249 -3.69 25.65 1.52
N ALA A 250 -4.72 26.12 2.22
CA ALA A 250 -6.04 25.46 2.27
C ALA A 250 -6.83 25.60 0.96
N ASP A 251 -6.59 26.70 0.22
CA ASP A 251 -7.15 26.99 -1.09
C ASP A 251 -6.00 27.36 -2.05
N TYR A 252 -6.04 26.87 -3.29
CA TYR A 252 -5.09 27.24 -4.35
C TYR A 252 -5.74 28.17 -5.37
N VAL A 253 -4.93 28.99 -6.04
CA VAL A 253 -5.42 29.81 -7.17
C VAL A 253 -5.41 29.00 -8.46
N THR A 254 -6.58 28.80 -9.04
CA THR A 254 -6.71 28.31 -10.41
C THR A 254 -6.04 29.27 -11.40
N CYS A 255 -5.09 28.77 -12.17
CA CYS A 255 -4.21 29.58 -13.02
C CYS A 255 -4.04 29.06 -14.45
N ASP A 256 -4.84 28.08 -14.82
CA ASP A 256 -4.93 27.42 -16.11
C ASP A 256 -6.18 27.83 -16.93
N ASN A 257 -7.14 28.52 -16.29
CA ASN A 257 -8.43 29.01 -16.82
C ASN A 257 -8.38 30.00 -18.00
N THR A 258 -7.24 30.13 -18.69
CA THR A 258 -7.08 31.00 -19.84
C THR A 258 -6.93 30.19 -21.14
N PRO A 259 -7.63 30.54 -22.24
CA PRO A 259 -7.59 29.77 -23.50
C PRO A 259 -6.19 29.61 -24.13
N ASP A 260 -5.24 30.46 -23.75
CA ASP A 260 -3.84 30.39 -24.19
C ASP A 260 -3.12 29.16 -23.62
N VAL A 261 -3.58 28.60 -22.49
CA VAL A 261 -2.93 27.46 -21.81
C VAL A 261 -2.99 26.18 -22.65
N ILE A 262 -4.12 25.91 -23.30
CA ILE A 262 -4.30 24.77 -24.21
C ILE A 262 -3.58 25.00 -25.55
N SER A 263 -3.59 26.23 -26.06
CA SER A 263 -3.21 26.54 -27.44
C SER A 263 -1.75 26.95 -27.64
N ASN A 264 -1.09 27.47 -26.60
CA ASN A 264 0.30 27.96 -26.68
C ASN A 264 1.30 26.91 -26.20
N LYS A 265 1.64 25.93 -27.05
CA LYS A 265 2.68 24.92 -26.77
C LYS A 265 4.12 25.45 -26.75
N ALA A 266 4.35 26.71 -27.13
CA ALA A 266 5.66 27.33 -27.03
C ALA A 266 5.97 27.81 -25.60
N ASP A 267 4.95 28.17 -24.81
CA ASP A 267 5.10 28.39 -23.37
C ASP A 267 4.98 27.06 -22.61
N LYS A 268 6.12 26.39 -22.38
CA LYS A 268 6.13 25.12 -21.62
C LYS A 268 5.63 25.27 -20.18
N ASN A 269 5.59 26.47 -19.61
CA ASN A 269 5.00 26.70 -18.28
C ASN A 269 3.49 26.40 -18.24
N ASN A 270 2.83 26.27 -19.41
CA ASN A 270 1.45 25.79 -19.47
C ASN A 270 1.30 24.35 -18.96
N ALA A 271 2.35 23.53 -19.01
CA ALA A 271 2.35 22.20 -18.40
C ALA A 271 2.28 22.27 -16.86
N LEU A 272 2.96 23.25 -16.23
CA LEU A 272 2.86 23.49 -14.79
C LEU A 272 1.49 24.06 -14.39
N LYS A 273 0.96 25.03 -15.16
CA LYS A 273 -0.35 25.62 -14.89
C LYS A 273 -1.45 24.55 -14.88
N ALA A 274 -1.40 23.64 -15.85
CA ALA A 274 -2.31 22.50 -15.99
C ALA A 274 -2.14 21.38 -14.95
N ILE A 275 -1.36 21.61 -13.88
CA ILE A 275 -1.31 20.76 -12.69
C ILE A 275 -1.44 21.59 -11.39
N GLY A 276 -1.99 22.80 -11.45
CA GLY A 276 -2.14 23.71 -10.30
C GLY A 276 -0.90 24.53 -9.92
N ILE A 277 0.20 24.47 -10.70
CA ILE A 277 1.47 25.13 -10.37
C ILE A 277 1.65 26.43 -11.16
N CYS A 278 1.78 27.55 -10.44
CA CYS A 278 1.91 28.86 -11.07
C CYS A 278 2.53 29.95 -10.18
N ASN A 279 3.41 30.74 -10.77
CA ASN A 279 4.16 31.80 -10.09
C ASN A 279 3.36 33.12 -10.00
N VAL A 280 2.14 33.09 -9.46
CA VAL A 280 1.20 34.24 -9.49
C VAL A 280 0.80 34.77 -8.11
N ALA A 281 0.77 33.95 -7.07
CA ALA A 281 0.29 34.35 -5.75
C ALA A 281 1.03 33.60 -4.60
N PRO A 282 2.15 34.14 -4.07
CA PRO A 282 3.07 33.39 -3.21
C PRO A 282 2.53 32.76 -1.91
N ASN A 283 1.30 33.10 -1.50
CA ASN A 283 0.67 32.56 -0.29
C ASN A 283 -0.30 31.40 -0.57
N ASN A 284 -0.68 31.17 -1.83
CA ASN A 284 -1.72 30.23 -2.26
C ASN A 284 -1.51 29.76 -3.71
N SER A 285 -0.24 29.66 -4.12
CA SER A 285 0.21 29.05 -5.37
C SER A 285 1.62 28.52 -5.17
N ILE A 286 2.01 27.54 -5.97
CA ILE A 286 3.30 26.87 -5.80
C ILE A 286 4.34 27.61 -6.63
N ILE A 287 5.26 28.27 -5.91
CA ILE A 287 6.28 29.11 -6.52
C ILE A 287 7.47 28.24 -6.94
N THR A 288 7.61 28.08 -8.24
CA THR A 288 8.64 27.24 -8.86
C THR A 288 9.75 28.03 -9.52
N SER A 289 10.93 27.42 -9.61
CA SER A 289 12.07 27.89 -10.38
C SER A 289 12.70 26.76 -11.18
N ASN A 290 13.65 27.10 -12.07
CA ASN A 290 14.44 26.16 -12.86
C ASN A 290 13.67 25.14 -13.71
N PHE A 291 12.37 25.33 -13.98
CA PHE A 291 11.54 24.39 -14.74
C PHE A 291 12.22 23.92 -16.04
N GLN A 292 12.47 22.61 -16.14
CA GLN A 292 12.96 21.93 -17.33
C GLN A 292 11.87 21.01 -17.86
N PHE A 293 11.71 20.94 -19.18
CA PHE A 293 10.84 19.97 -19.85
C PHE A 293 11.62 19.33 -21.00
N SER A 294 11.66 18.00 -21.03
CA SER A 294 12.54 17.24 -21.92
C SER A 294 12.12 17.26 -23.39
N GLN A 295 10.88 17.69 -23.67
CA GLN A 295 10.26 17.42 -24.95
C GLN A 295 10.70 18.33 -26.10
N ALA A 296 11.13 17.66 -27.17
CA ALA A 296 11.49 18.27 -28.44
C ALA A 296 10.32 18.33 -29.43
N VAL A 297 9.25 17.56 -29.22
CA VAL A 297 8.12 17.48 -30.16
C VAL A 297 6.78 17.73 -29.45
N ASP A 298 5.89 18.45 -30.13
CA ASP A 298 4.63 18.95 -29.58
C ASP A 298 3.45 17.98 -29.70
N ASN A 299 3.67 16.70 -30.01
CA ASN A 299 2.62 15.68 -30.16
C ASN A 299 2.72 14.52 -29.14
N THR A 300 3.68 14.58 -28.21
CA THR A 300 3.89 13.63 -27.09
C THR A 300 3.30 14.13 -25.77
N TRP A 301 2.70 15.32 -25.77
CA TRP A 301 2.09 15.94 -24.59
C TRP A 301 0.93 16.86 -24.99
N GLN A 302 -0.08 17.01 -24.14
CA GLN A 302 -1.20 17.94 -24.34
C GLN A 302 -1.54 18.66 -23.04
N VAL A 303 -2.27 19.77 -23.14
CA VAL A 303 -3.03 20.34 -22.03
C VAL A 303 -4.50 20.31 -22.45
N ALA A 304 -5.36 19.71 -21.64
CA ALA A 304 -6.71 19.32 -22.06
C ALA A 304 -7.76 19.55 -20.98
N LYS A 305 -9.00 19.84 -21.40
CA LYS A 305 -10.21 19.95 -20.55
C LYS A 305 -10.91 18.61 -20.31
N GLY A 306 -10.35 17.53 -20.84
CA GLY A 306 -10.97 16.21 -20.81
C GLY A 306 -10.29 15.24 -21.76
N PHE A 307 -10.41 13.95 -21.46
CA PHE A 307 -9.88 12.85 -22.25
C PHE A 307 -10.95 11.77 -22.43
N GLY A 308 -11.04 11.20 -23.63
CA GLY A 308 -12.09 10.27 -23.96
C GLY A 308 -13.45 10.93 -24.19
N SER A 309 -14.42 10.12 -24.61
CA SER A 309 -15.78 10.54 -24.98
C SER A 309 -16.86 10.05 -24.01
N TYR A 310 -16.51 9.20 -23.05
CA TYR A 310 -17.46 8.67 -22.07
C TYR A 310 -17.88 9.75 -21.07
N THR A 311 -19.19 9.87 -20.88
CA THR A 311 -19.79 10.81 -19.92
C THR A 311 -20.78 10.10 -19.01
N TYR A 312 -20.79 10.48 -17.74
CA TYR A 312 -21.65 9.90 -16.71
C TYR A 312 -22.39 10.98 -15.92
N ASP A 313 -23.50 10.58 -15.31
CA ASP A 313 -24.28 11.40 -14.38
C ASP A 313 -23.70 11.16 -12.97
N HIS A 314 -22.98 12.15 -12.44
CA HIS A 314 -22.20 12.02 -11.21
C HIS A 314 -23.06 12.19 -9.94
N ASP A 315 -24.03 13.09 -9.96
CA ASP A 315 -24.90 13.39 -8.81
C ASP A 315 -26.27 12.67 -8.88
N ASN A 316 -26.58 12.02 -10.01
CA ASN A 316 -27.85 11.39 -10.33
C ASN A 316 -29.02 12.41 -10.29
N ASP A 317 -28.73 13.68 -10.58
CA ASP A 317 -29.72 14.72 -10.87
C ASP A 317 -29.83 14.91 -12.39
N PRO A 318 -30.97 14.55 -13.02
CA PRO A 318 -31.16 14.71 -14.46
C PRO A 318 -31.25 16.18 -14.93
N GLN A 319 -31.01 17.16 -14.06
CA GLN A 319 -30.79 18.58 -14.42
C GLN A 319 -29.31 18.97 -14.50
N THR A 320 -28.41 18.18 -13.90
CA THR A 320 -26.96 18.37 -14.00
C THR A 320 -26.46 17.79 -15.33
N PRO A 321 -25.65 18.51 -16.12
CA PRO A 321 -25.04 17.94 -17.32
C PRO A 321 -24.05 16.83 -16.98
N ASN A 322 -24.12 15.70 -17.70
CA ASN A 322 -23.13 14.62 -17.55
C ASN A 322 -21.69 15.15 -17.68
N GLN A 323 -20.81 14.67 -16.81
CA GLN A 323 -19.39 14.99 -16.78
C GLN A 323 -18.58 13.95 -17.57
N LEU A 324 -17.47 14.36 -18.19
CA LEU A 324 -16.49 13.42 -18.75
C LEU A 324 -15.81 12.66 -17.60
N LEU A 325 -15.60 11.34 -17.78
CA LEU A 325 -14.88 10.52 -16.79
C LEU A 325 -13.52 11.12 -16.45
N TYR A 326 -12.65 11.26 -17.44
CA TYR A 326 -11.40 11.98 -17.30
C TYR A 326 -11.64 13.46 -17.57
N SER A 327 -11.90 14.19 -16.49
CA SER A 327 -12.02 15.65 -16.43
C SER A 327 -11.08 16.21 -15.35
N PRO A 328 -10.71 17.51 -15.41
CA PRO A 328 -9.80 18.12 -14.45
C PRO A 328 -10.26 17.98 -12.99
N ARG A 329 -9.30 17.77 -12.11
CA ARG A 329 -9.41 17.60 -10.66
C ARG A 329 -9.25 18.92 -9.93
N GLU A 330 -8.41 19.81 -10.45
CA GLU A 330 -8.44 21.24 -10.15
C GLU A 330 -8.78 22.03 -11.42
N GLY A 331 -9.10 23.31 -11.24
CA GLY A 331 -9.11 24.27 -12.34
C GLY A 331 -9.97 23.93 -13.55
N ASP A 332 -9.34 24.00 -14.72
CA ASP A 332 -10.00 24.12 -16.02
C ASP A 332 -9.40 23.15 -17.08
N THR A 333 -8.24 22.56 -16.78
CA THR A 333 -7.40 21.69 -17.62
C THR A 333 -6.48 20.78 -16.79
N PHE A 334 -6.07 19.64 -17.35
CA PHE A 334 -4.98 18.80 -16.85
C PHE A 334 -3.84 18.63 -17.88
N LEU A 335 -2.67 18.18 -17.42
CA LEU A 335 -1.53 17.81 -18.27
C LEU A 335 -1.63 16.36 -18.74
N MET A 336 -1.39 16.12 -20.03
CA MET A 336 -1.20 14.78 -20.59
C MET A 336 0.24 14.60 -21.05
N LEU A 337 0.85 13.49 -20.66
CA LEU A 337 2.13 12.99 -21.17
C LEU A 337 1.88 11.67 -21.92
N SER A 338 2.66 11.40 -22.97
CA SER A 338 2.58 10.17 -23.76
C SER A 338 3.98 9.74 -24.21
N SER A 339 4.25 8.43 -24.22
CA SER A 339 5.42 7.89 -24.92
C SER A 339 5.27 8.08 -26.44
N GLY A 340 4.06 7.84 -26.95
CA GLY A 340 3.72 7.90 -28.37
C GLY A 340 3.09 9.20 -28.83
N PHE A 341 2.17 9.07 -29.80
CA PHE A 341 1.41 10.19 -30.35
C PHE A 341 0.08 10.38 -29.60
N ILE A 342 -0.14 11.59 -29.11
CA ILE A 342 -1.43 12.03 -28.54
C ILE A 342 -2.01 13.20 -29.35
N ALA A 343 -3.27 13.08 -29.77
CA ALA A 343 -3.97 14.02 -30.62
C ALA A 343 -4.15 15.39 -29.95
N ALA A 344 -4.19 16.44 -30.78
CA ALA A 344 -4.47 17.77 -30.29
C ALA A 344 -5.93 17.87 -29.78
N PRO A 345 -6.18 18.57 -28.66
CA PRO A 345 -7.51 18.90 -28.18
C PRO A 345 -8.43 19.44 -29.27
N ASN A 346 -9.67 18.99 -29.28
CA ASN A 346 -10.70 19.47 -30.20
C ASN A 346 -11.16 20.90 -29.85
N GLY A 347 -12.16 21.43 -30.58
CA GLY A 347 -12.69 22.78 -30.35
C GLY A 347 -13.35 23.03 -28.98
N GLN A 348 -13.54 21.99 -28.16
CA GLN A 348 -14.03 22.06 -26.78
C GLN A 348 -12.88 21.90 -25.76
N GLY A 349 -11.64 21.73 -26.21
CA GLY A 349 -10.47 21.46 -25.37
C GLY A 349 -10.33 19.99 -24.95
N VAL A 350 -11.12 19.07 -25.50
CA VAL A 350 -11.12 17.64 -25.14
C VAL A 350 -10.26 16.84 -26.12
N VAL A 351 -9.40 15.96 -25.62
CA VAL A 351 -8.63 15.02 -26.44
C VAL A 351 -9.49 13.77 -26.70
N ILE A 352 -9.74 13.48 -27.98
CA ILE A 352 -10.49 12.32 -28.44
C ILE A 352 -9.63 11.59 -29.45
N GLU A 353 -9.31 10.35 -29.15
CA GLU A 353 -8.54 9.46 -30.02
C GLU A 353 -9.42 8.63 -30.95
N ALA A 354 -8.80 8.09 -32.01
CA ALA A 354 -9.44 7.05 -32.79
C ALA A 354 -9.38 5.71 -32.02
N PRO A 355 -10.40 4.82 -32.15
CA PRO A 355 -10.45 3.61 -31.33
C PRO A 355 -9.25 2.68 -31.53
N ASN A 356 -8.64 2.20 -30.43
CA ASN A 356 -7.43 1.36 -30.42
C ASN A 356 -6.21 2.02 -31.10
N SER A 357 -6.15 3.35 -31.20
CA SER A 357 -5.08 4.06 -31.94
C SER A 357 -3.71 4.01 -31.27
N GLN A 358 -3.65 3.74 -29.97
CA GLN A 358 -2.45 3.78 -29.13
C GLN A 358 -1.55 2.53 -29.30
N THR A 359 -1.62 1.89 -30.47
CA THR A 359 -1.10 0.53 -30.77
C THR A 359 -0.18 0.47 -32.00
N HIS A 360 0.19 1.62 -32.56
CA HIS A 360 0.83 1.70 -33.89
C HIS A 360 2.22 2.36 -33.85
N ASP A 361 3.07 1.88 -34.76
CA ASP A 361 4.50 2.15 -35.01
C ASP A 361 4.90 3.60 -35.36
N ASN A 362 4.11 4.59 -34.94
CA ASN A 362 4.21 5.98 -35.38
C ASN A 362 4.48 6.90 -34.18
N ASN A 363 5.40 6.47 -33.30
CA ASN A 363 5.83 7.21 -32.12
C ASN A 363 6.34 8.61 -32.50
N GLY A 364 5.62 9.63 -32.03
CA GLY A 364 5.93 11.03 -32.32
C GLY A 364 7.21 11.54 -31.66
N ASN A 365 7.83 10.73 -30.80
CA ASN A 365 9.04 11.04 -30.05
C ASN A 365 10.29 10.57 -30.84
N PRO A 366 11.06 11.49 -31.46
CA PRO A 366 12.33 11.15 -32.08
C PRO A 366 13.38 10.99 -30.98
N ASP A 367 13.32 9.89 -30.24
CA ASP A 367 14.32 9.51 -29.27
C ASP A 367 15.73 9.48 -29.92
N GLY A 368 15.78 9.20 -31.23
CA GLY A 368 16.99 9.32 -32.02
C GLY A 368 18.02 8.25 -31.68
N ASN A 369 17.57 7.03 -31.36
CA ASN A 369 18.41 5.85 -31.10
C ASN A 369 19.09 5.94 -29.71
N VAL A 370 18.29 6.04 -28.64
CA VAL A 370 18.68 6.42 -27.25
C VAL A 370 19.54 5.44 -26.44
N ASN A 371 20.17 4.44 -27.05
CA ASN A 371 21.21 3.62 -26.39
C ASN A 371 22.46 4.43 -25.93
N GLN A 372 22.41 5.78 -25.97
CA GLN A 372 23.48 6.72 -25.63
C GLN A 372 23.05 7.98 -24.86
N VAL A 373 21.76 8.19 -24.57
CA VAL A 373 21.31 9.39 -23.84
C VAL A 373 21.06 9.02 -22.36
N PRO A 374 21.81 9.58 -21.39
CA PRO A 374 21.64 9.25 -19.97
C PRO A 374 20.20 9.46 -19.48
N LEU A 375 19.77 8.66 -18.51
CA LEU A 375 18.51 8.92 -17.77
C LEU A 375 18.57 10.30 -17.10
N PRO A 376 17.42 10.97 -16.87
CA PRO A 376 17.41 12.20 -16.09
C PRO A 376 17.82 11.90 -14.64
N PRO A 377 18.67 12.75 -14.00
CA PRO A 377 18.96 12.63 -12.58
C PRO A 377 17.66 12.67 -11.74
N PRO A 378 17.54 11.86 -10.67
CA PRO A 378 18.60 11.08 -10.04
C PRO A 378 18.91 9.73 -10.71
N PHE A 379 17.99 9.20 -11.55
CA PHE A 379 18.00 7.81 -12.00
C PHE A 379 19.28 7.36 -12.71
N LYS A 380 19.71 6.13 -12.39
CA LYS A 380 20.76 5.40 -13.11
C LYS A 380 20.37 3.95 -13.34
N ASN A 381 20.98 3.34 -14.36
CA ASN A 381 20.95 1.92 -14.62
C ASN A 381 22.13 1.16 -13.94
N VAL A 382 22.39 1.45 -12.65
CA VAL A 382 23.44 0.79 -11.85
C VAL A 382 22.87 0.29 -10.52
N ASN A 383 23.49 -0.71 -9.89
CA ASN A 383 23.10 -1.12 -8.54
C ASN A 383 23.33 0.04 -7.55
N GLY A 384 22.25 0.60 -7.00
CA GLY A 384 22.28 1.62 -5.95
C GLY A 384 22.51 1.04 -4.55
N SER A 385 21.77 1.58 -3.57
CA SER A 385 21.77 1.19 -2.16
C SER A 385 21.73 -0.32 -1.95
N ASN A 386 22.40 -0.83 -0.90
CA ASN A 386 22.28 -2.23 -0.47
C ASN A 386 22.50 -3.31 -1.56
N ASN A 387 23.24 -2.99 -2.64
CA ASN A 387 23.40 -3.80 -3.85
C ASN A 387 22.15 -3.98 -4.74
N GLY A 388 21.16 -3.09 -4.66
CA GLY A 388 19.91 -3.16 -5.42
C GLY A 388 18.83 -4.00 -4.74
N VAL A 389 18.78 -3.97 -3.41
CA VAL A 389 17.85 -4.75 -2.57
C VAL A 389 16.73 -3.88 -1.97
N GLY A 390 16.79 -2.55 -2.13
CA GLY A 390 15.91 -1.63 -1.42
C GLY A 390 16.29 -1.51 0.07
N GLY A 391 15.60 -0.62 0.77
CA GLY A 391 15.71 -0.50 2.22
C GLY A 391 15.24 0.84 2.79
N THR A 392 14.25 0.76 3.68
CA THR A 392 13.70 1.89 4.42
C THR A 392 14.36 2.00 5.80
N PRO A 393 14.60 3.21 6.33
CA PRO A 393 14.66 4.48 5.60
C PRO A 393 15.88 4.52 4.66
N PHE A 394 15.74 5.20 3.52
CA PHE A 394 16.70 5.31 2.41
C PHE A 394 18.08 5.88 2.83
N LYS A 395 18.92 5.08 3.50
CA LYS A 395 20.21 5.48 4.08
C LYS A 395 21.38 4.84 3.35
N ASN A 396 22.44 5.63 3.11
CA ASN A 396 23.68 5.22 2.42
C ASN A 396 23.53 4.94 0.91
N CYS A 397 22.71 5.72 0.20
CA CYS A 397 22.53 5.58 -1.24
C CYS A 397 23.88 5.72 -1.99
N ASP A 398 24.09 4.86 -3.01
CA ASP A 398 25.39 4.65 -3.68
C ASP A 398 26.58 4.24 -2.73
N ASN A 399 26.33 3.51 -1.63
CA ASN A 399 27.37 2.87 -0.78
C ASN A 399 28.47 3.85 -0.26
N GLY A 400 28.11 5.10 0.01
CA GLY A 400 29.02 6.08 0.59
C GLY A 400 30.15 6.55 -0.34
N VAL A 401 29.96 6.46 -1.67
CA VAL A 401 30.89 7.06 -2.65
C VAL A 401 30.96 8.58 -2.42
N PRO A 402 32.13 9.15 -2.06
CA PRO A 402 32.23 10.59 -1.83
C PRO A 402 32.01 11.34 -3.15
N ASN A 403 30.93 12.14 -3.22
CA ASN A 403 30.44 12.81 -4.43
C ASN A 403 29.90 11.85 -5.52
N GLY A 404 29.37 10.68 -5.15
CA GLY A 404 28.42 9.97 -6.01
C GLY A 404 27.09 10.74 -6.10
N ASP A 405 26.26 10.42 -7.09
CA ASP A 405 24.98 11.12 -7.28
C ASP A 405 23.87 10.69 -6.30
N LYS A 406 24.17 9.76 -5.38
CA LYS A 406 23.31 9.33 -4.24
C LYS A 406 21.93 8.85 -4.66
N ASP A 407 21.91 7.97 -5.65
CA ASP A 407 20.68 7.45 -6.23
C ASP A 407 20.00 6.43 -5.30
N CYS A 408 18.84 6.78 -4.72
CA CYS A 408 17.97 5.88 -3.96
C CYS A 408 16.83 5.29 -4.82
N SER A 409 16.99 5.26 -6.16
CA SER A 409 16.05 4.61 -7.09
C SER A 409 16.35 3.12 -7.35
N ASP A 410 16.99 2.42 -6.41
CA ASP A 410 17.16 0.96 -6.49
C ASP A 410 15.82 0.21 -6.51
N THR A 411 14.76 0.87 -6.07
CA THR A 411 13.34 0.59 -6.28
C THR A 411 12.97 0.26 -7.74
N LEU A 412 13.71 0.78 -8.72
CA LEU A 412 13.54 0.54 -10.17
C LEU A 412 14.58 -0.42 -10.76
N GLN A 413 15.53 -0.90 -9.96
CA GLN A 413 16.67 -1.69 -10.46
C GLN A 413 16.23 -3.02 -11.09
N ALA A 414 15.14 -3.62 -10.64
CA ALA A 414 14.54 -4.79 -11.30
C ALA A 414 14.10 -4.46 -12.75
N GLN A 415 13.48 -3.30 -12.97
CA GLN A 415 13.03 -2.87 -14.31
C GLN A 415 14.22 -2.53 -15.23
N TRP A 416 15.26 -1.88 -14.67
CA TRP A 416 16.51 -1.65 -15.40
C TRP A 416 17.23 -2.96 -15.78
N GLN A 417 17.21 -3.97 -14.92
CA GLN A 417 17.77 -5.28 -15.23
C GLN A 417 16.98 -6.04 -16.31
N MET A 418 15.65 -6.03 -16.24
CA MET A 418 14.78 -6.67 -17.25
C MET A 418 14.98 -6.10 -18.66
N THR A 419 15.26 -4.79 -18.76
CA THR A 419 15.38 -4.06 -20.03
C THR A 419 16.82 -3.77 -20.47
N ASN A 420 17.82 -4.20 -19.68
CA ASN A 420 19.22 -3.76 -19.84
C ASN A 420 19.36 -2.21 -19.85
N GLY A 421 18.50 -1.53 -19.08
CA GLY A 421 18.42 -0.08 -18.96
C GLY A 421 17.79 0.64 -20.15
N ASN A 422 17.04 -0.06 -21.01
CA ASN A 422 16.41 0.53 -22.19
C ASN A 422 15.04 1.15 -21.88
N ALA A 423 15.04 2.45 -21.59
CA ALA A 423 13.86 3.31 -21.50
C ALA A 423 13.78 4.19 -22.75
N ASN A 424 12.87 3.84 -23.66
CA ASN A 424 12.64 4.53 -24.92
C ASN A 424 11.52 5.58 -24.75
N ASP A 425 11.31 6.40 -25.78
CA ASP A 425 10.17 7.34 -25.91
C ASP A 425 9.86 8.23 -24.69
N ARG A 426 10.87 8.41 -23.84
CA ARG A 426 10.72 9.01 -22.52
C ARG A 426 10.39 10.50 -22.57
N ILE A 427 9.53 10.90 -21.65
CA ILE A 427 9.09 12.28 -21.43
C ILE A 427 9.25 12.62 -19.95
N TYR A 428 9.85 13.77 -19.64
CA TYR A 428 9.99 14.21 -18.26
C TYR A 428 9.98 15.73 -18.11
N PHE A 429 9.57 16.20 -16.95
CA PHE A 429 9.87 17.55 -16.47
C PHE A 429 10.43 17.52 -15.05
N THR A 430 11.12 18.59 -14.67
CA THR A 430 11.52 18.89 -13.30
C THR A 430 11.26 20.35 -12.98
N PHE A 431 11.03 20.66 -11.71
CA PHE A 431 11.01 22.02 -11.18
C PHE A 431 11.59 22.05 -9.76
N ASN A 432 12.18 23.18 -9.39
CA ASN A 432 12.57 23.48 -8.02
C ASN A 432 11.45 24.26 -7.32
N THR A 433 11.19 23.98 -6.05
CA THR A 433 10.18 24.68 -5.24
C THR A 433 10.61 24.75 -3.77
N THR A 434 10.15 25.77 -3.03
CA THR A 434 10.38 25.90 -1.59
C THR A 434 9.20 25.32 -0.83
N VAL A 435 9.45 24.37 0.08
CA VAL A 435 8.43 23.77 0.95
C VAL A 435 7.99 24.80 2.01
N PRO A 436 6.67 25.05 2.19
CA PRO A 436 6.19 25.93 3.26
C PRO A 436 6.61 25.44 4.67
N ALA A 437 6.69 26.34 5.64
CA ALA A 437 7.07 25.93 7.00
C ALA A 437 5.93 25.14 7.68
N GLY A 438 6.25 24.06 8.38
CA GLY A 438 5.25 23.11 8.91
C GLY A 438 4.50 22.31 7.84
N THR A 439 4.92 22.29 6.58
CA THR A 439 4.42 21.37 5.54
C THR A 439 5.34 20.17 5.43
N PHE A 440 4.77 18.97 5.50
CA PHE A 440 5.51 17.70 5.48
C PHE A 440 5.29 16.85 4.23
N GLY A 441 4.34 17.23 3.38
CA GLY A 441 4.06 16.49 2.16
C GLY A 441 3.68 17.34 0.97
N TYR A 442 3.53 16.67 -0.16
CA TYR A 442 2.72 17.11 -1.28
C TYR A 442 1.90 15.93 -1.81
N THR A 443 0.85 16.26 -2.55
CA THR A 443 0.05 15.29 -3.31
C THR A 443 -0.14 15.78 -4.73
N PHE A 444 -0.38 14.85 -5.65
CA PHE A 444 -0.84 15.12 -7.00
C PHE A 444 -1.76 14.01 -7.47
N ASP A 445 -2.62 14.31 -8.42
CA ASP A 445 -3.61 13.38 -8.95
C ASP A 445 -3.13 12.87 -10.32
N PHE A 446 -3.33 11.58 -10.62
CA PHE A 446 -2.93 11.01 -11.91
C PHE A 446 -3.89 9.94 -12.44
N VAL A 447 -3.84 9.72 -13.76
CA VAL A 447 -4.40 8.56 -14.45
C VAL A 447 -3.28 7.93 -15.28
N PHE A 448 -3.25 6.61 -15.37
CA PHE A 448 -2.29 5.88 -16.17
C PHE A 448 -3.02 4.92 -17.13
N CYS A 449 -2.73 5.02 -18.43
CA CYS A 449 -3.27 4.19 -19.49
C CYS A 449 -2.13 3.53 -20.26
N SER A 450 -2.23 2.24 -20.58
CA SER A 450 -1.20 1.53 -21.33
C SER A 450 -1.78 0.53 -22.32
N ALA A 451 -1.23 0.51 -23.54
CA ALA A 451 -1.57 -0.45 -24.58
C ALA A 451 -0.80 -1.78 -24.45
N GLU A 452 0.23 -1.84 -23.60
CA GLU A 452 0.94 -3.08 -23.24
C GLU A 452 0.02 -4.08 -22.50
N TRP A 453 -0.95 -3.56 -21.74
CA TRP A 453 -1.95 -4.36 -21.06
C TRP A 453 -2.97 -4.97 -22.05
N PRO A 454 -3.38 -6.25 -21.89
CA PRO A 454 -2.97 -7.22 -20.86
C PRO A 454 -1.80 -8.11 -21.30
N SER A 455 -1.30 -7.98 -22.53
CA SER A 455 -0.48 -9.02 -23.17
C SER A 455 0.94 -9.13 -22.62
N TRP A 456 1.43 -8.05 -22.01
CA TRP A 456 2.84 -7.90 -21.65
C TRP A 456 3.09 -7.55 -20.19
N VAL A 457 2.06 -7.66 -19.35
CA VAL A 457 2.19 -7.67 -17.88
C VAL A 457 3.21 -8.73 -17.46
N GLY A 458 4.11 -8.35 -16.55
CA GLY A 458 5.19 -9.19 -16.03
C GLY A 458 6.36 -9.42 -17.00
N SER A 459 6.44 -8.66 -18.10
CA SER A 459 7.49 -8.81 -19.12
C SER A 459 8.58 -7.73 -19.01
N SER A 460 9.40 -7.57 -20.05
CA SER A 460 10.35 -6.45 -20.17
C SER A 460 9.70 -5.14 -20.65
N TYR A 461 8.45 -5.16 -21.12
CA TYR A 461 7.72 -4.00 -21.62
C TYR A 461 6.91 -3.31 -20.50
N ASN A 462 7.52 -3.20 -19.31
CA ASN A 462 6.85 -2.66 -18.12
C ASN A 462 6.91 -1.13 -18.09
N ASP A 463 6.09 -0.46 -18.87
CA ASP A 463 6.03 1.02 -18.90
C ASP A 463 5.89 1.64 -17.51
N LEU A 464 6.57 2.78 -17.34
CA LEU A 464 6.80 3.42 -16.04
C LEU A 464 6.19 4.82 -16.02
N LEU A 465 5.47 5.17 -14.95
CA LEU A 465 5.23 6.56 -14.55
C LEU A 465 5.86 6.77 -13.18
N ILE A 466 6.91 7.58 -13.11
CA ILE A 466 7.67 7.83 -11.90
C ILE A 466 7.61 9.31 -11.56
N ALA A 467 7.00 9.64 -10.41
CA ALA A 467 7.32 10.89 -9.74
C ALA A 467 8.53 10.68 -8.82
N TYR A 468 9.44 11.64 -8.79
CA TYR A 468 10.67 11.57 -8.00
C TYR A 468 11.00 12.91 -7.37
N GLN A 469 11.73 12.86 -6.27
CA GLN A 469 12.21 14.01 -5.53
C GLN A 469 13.73 13.93 -5.35
N VAL A 470 14.37 15.10 -5.32
CA VAL A 470 15.79 15.26 -4.99
C VAL A 470 15.92 16.42 -4.03
N ASP A 471 16.34 16.11 -2.80
CA ASP A 471 16.62 17.09 -1.76
C ASP A 471 18.10 17.56 -1.84
N PRO A 472 18.38 18.86 -1.71
CA PRO A 472 19.74 19.40 -1.75
C PRO A 472 20.39 19.48 -0.35
N THR A 473 19.65 19.20 0.73
CA THR A 473 20.07 19.42 2.12
C THR A 473 19.91 18.15 2.98
N PRO A 474 20.97 17.70 3.68
CA PRO A 474 20.91 16.60 4.66
C PRO A 474 19.77 16.69 5.68
N ASP A 475 19.06 15.58 5.90
CA ASP A 475 17.91 15.48 6.82
C ASP A 475 18.26 15.83 8.28
N ASP A 476 19.42 15.37 8.74
CA ASP A 476 20.05 15.88 9.96
C ASP A 476 21.55 16.15 9.70
N PRO A 477 21.97 17.42 9.56
CA PRO A 477 23.36 17.79 9.36
C PRO A 477 24.23 17.62 10.63
N ASN A 478 23.64 17.26 11.77
CA ASN A 478 24.32 17.05 13.04
C ASN A 478 24.46 15.56 13.42
N GLN A 479 23.75 14.66 12.74
CA GLN A 479 23.92 13.23 12.93
C GLN A 479 25.34 12.80 12.51
N VAL A 480 25.85 11.72 13.12
CA VAL A 480 27.19 11.20 12.84
C VAL A 480 27.10 9.69 12.60
N PRO A 481 27.19 9.21 11.34
CA PRO A 481 27.40 9.98 10.11
C PRO A 481 26.19 10.88 9.77
N PRO A 482 26.38 11.98 9.00
CA PRO A 482 25.27 12.82 8.54
C PRO A 482 24.26 11.99 7.74
N VAL A 483 22.97 12.27 7.92
CA VAL A 483 21.93 11.64 7.10
C VAL A 483 22.01 12.24 5.69
N ASP A 484 22.00 11.40 4.66
CA ASP A 484 22.00 11.88 3.28
C ASP A 484 20.63 12.50 2.93
N PRO A 485 20.58 13.55 2.09
CA PRO A 485 19.30 14.07 1.58
C PRO A 485 18.55 13.00 0.79
N TYR A 486 17.23 12.92 0.97
CA TYR A 486 16.37 12.03 0.19
C TYR A 486 16.47 12.29 -1.32
N SER A 487 16.56 11.23 -2.13
CA SER A 487 16.65 11.30 -3.59
C SER A 487 16.13 10.01 -4.24
N GLY A 488 14.82 9.91 -4.45
CA GLY A 488 14.17 8.64 -4.81
C GLY A 488 12.84 8.74 -5.56
N ASN A 489 12.30 7.57 -5.90
CA ASN A 489 10.93 7.39 -6.40
C ASN A 489 9.93 7.74 -5.29
N VAL A 490 8.82 8.38 -5.64
CA VAL A 490 7.71 8.74 -4.74
C VAL A 490 6.42 7.98 -5.10
N THR A 491 6.33 7.45 -6.32
CA THR A 491 5.19 6.66 -6.79
C THR A 491 5.39 5.17 -6.48
N PHE A 492 4.96 4.78 -5.28
CA PHE A 492 4.75 3.38 -4.91
C PHE A 492 3.27 3.10 -4.71
N ILE A 493 2.79 2.02 -5.32
CA ILE A 493 1.44 1.51 -5.19
C ILE A 493 1.42 0.28 -4.28
N PRO A 494 0.41 0.08 -3.42
CA PRO A 494 0.34 -1.08 -2.53
C PRO A 494 0.50 -2.40 -3.29
N ASN A 495 1.26 -3.33 -2.72
CA ASN A 495 1.41 -4.66 -3.30
C ASN A 495 0.21 -5.55 -2.90
N PRO A 496 -0.62 -6.00 -3.85
CA PRO A 496 -1.80 -6.84 -3.53
C PRO A 496 -1.44 -8.20 -2.92
N ASN A 497 -0.17 -8.64 -3.04
CA ASN A 497 0.30 -9.92 -2.52
C ASN A 497 1.10 -9.79 -1.21
N ASN A 498 1.39 -8.57 -0.75
CA ASN A 498 2.05 -8.30 0.52
C ASN A 498 1.71 -6.87 1.00
N PRO A 499 0.69 -6.70 1.86
CA PRO A 499 0.24 -5.39 2.33
C PRO A 499 1.32 -4.53 3.00
N ALA A 500 2.35 -5.16 3.60
CA ALA A 500 3.51 -4.47 4.16
C ALA A 500 4.57 -4.11 3.11
N SER A 501 4.17 -3.89 1.85
CA SER A 501 5.09 -3.48 0.78
C SER A 501 4.47 -2.64 -0.33
N GLY A 502 5.26 -1.68 -0.82
CA GLY A 502 4.97 -0.89 -2.02
C GLY A 502 5.71 -1.43 -3.25
N LEU A 503 5.09 -1.31 -4.43
CA LEU A 503 5.71 -1.58 -5.72
C LEU A 503 5.91 -0.27 -6.51
N PRO A 504 7.00 -0.09 -7.25
CA PRO A 504 7.14 1.05 -8.15
C PRO A 504 6.00 1.06 -9.19
N LEU A 505 5.48 2.25 -9.48
CA LEU A 505 4.34 2.43 -10.39
C LEU A 505 4.71 2.05 -11.83
N THR A 506 4.32 0.82 -12.21
CA THR A 506 4.56 0.17 -13.50
C THR A 506 3.26 -0.48 -13.99
N ILE A 507 3.16 -0.84 -15.28
CA ILE A 507 1.98 -1.58 -15.78
C ILE A 507 1.71 -2.87 -14.99
N THR A 508 2.77 -3.51 -14.49
CA THR A 508 2.69 -4.79 -13.76
C THR A 508 2.21 -4.58 -12.33
N ALA A 509 2.63 -3.50 -11.68
CA ALA A 509 2.09 -3.11 -10.37
C ALA A 509 0.64 -2.63 -10.48
N LEU A 510 0.24 -2.08 -11.63
CA LEU A 510 -1.12 -1.61 -11.93
C LEU A 510 -2.08 -2.70 -12.44
N ASP A 511 -1.60 -3.89 -12.81
CA ASP A 511 -2.44 -4.99 -13.32
C ASP A 511 -3.71 -5.28 -12.49
N PRO A 512 -3.65 -5.43 -11.15
CA PRO A 512 -4.84 -5.67 -10.32
C PRO A 512 -5.74 -4.43 -10.20
N TYR A 513 -5.19 -3.25 -10.47
CA TYR A 513 -5.89 -1.98 -10.36
C TYR A 513 -6.64 -1.61 -11.65
N TYR A 514 -6.30 -2.21 -12.80
CA TYR A 514 -7.04 -2.04 -14.04
C TYR A 514 -8.41 -2.72 -14.02
N ASP A 515 -8.52 -3.95 -13.49
CA ASP A 515 -9.81 -4.68 -13.34
C ASP A 515 -10.57 -4.29 -12.03
N GLY A 516 -9.97 -3.40 -11.23
CA GLY A 516 -10.52 -2.90 -9.96
C GLY A 516 -11.08 -1.48 -10.09
N PRO A 517 -10.38 -0.43 -9.60
CA PRO A 517 -10.79 0.96 -9.81
C PRO A 517 -10.71 1.43 -11.28
N GLY A 518 -9.87 0.79 -12.10
CA GLY A 518 -9.71 1.11 -13.52
C GLY A 518 -10.79 0.54 -14.45
N TYR A 519 -10.44 0.52 -15.74
CA TYR A 519 -11.32 0.11 -16.84
C TYR A 519 -10.53 -0.69 -17.87
N THR A 520 -11.11 -1.78 -18.39
CA THR A 520 -10.43 -2.71 -19.29
C THR A 520 -11.19 -3.02 -20.58
N TYR A 521 -10.48 -3.58 -21.56
CA TYR A 521 -11.03 -4.20 -22.75
C TYR A 521 -12.06 -3.32 -23.51
N ALA A 522 -13.29 -3.79 -23.64
CA ALA A 522 -14.36 -3.17 -24.40
C ALA A 522 -15.29 -2.29 -23.54
N GLU A 523 -14.85 -1.88 -22.35
CA GLU A 523 -15.67 -1.07 -21.46
C GLU A 523 -16.01 0.30 -22.07
N PRO A 524 -17.27 0.77 -21.93
CA PRO A 524 -17.69 2.08 -22.43
C PRO A 524 -16.82 3.25 -21.96
N GLN A 525 -16.23 3.15 -20.76
CA GLN A 525 -15.37 4.14 -20.13
C GLN A 525 -14.12 4.48 -20.96
N LEU A 526 -13.58 3.50 -21.70
CA LEU A 526 -12.43 3.65 -22.60
C LEU A 526 -12.80 4.27 -23.97
N ALA A 527 -14.08 4.55 -24.24
CA ALA A 527 -14.50 5.03 -25.55
C ALA A 527 -13.88 6.39 -25.91
N GLY A 528 -13.06 6.42 -26.97
CA GLY A 528 -12.38 7.62 -27.45
C GLY A 528 -11.11 7.99 -26.68
N THR A 529 -10.62 7.14 -25.78
CA THR A 529 -9.28 7.28 -25.19
C THR A 529 -8.20 6.72 -26.13
N GLY A 530 -8.57 5.86 -27.09
CA GLY A 530 -7.62 5.15 -27.95
C GLY A 530 -7.06 3.88 -27.31
N PHE A 531 -7.43 3.61 -26.05
CA PHE A 531 -7.10 2.41 -25.28
C PHE A 531 -8.26 1.40 -25.23
N GLU A 532 -9.23 1.49 -26.14
CA GLU A 532 -10.18 0.39 -26.33
C GLU A 532 -9.41 -0.91 -26.62
N GLN A 533 -9.85 -2.02 -26.02
CA GLN A 533 -9.16 -3.32 -25.91
C GLN A 533 -7.94 -3.39 -24.98
N HIS A 534 -7.56 -2.28 -24.35
CA HIS A 534 -6.43 -2.17 -23.42
C HIS A 534 -6.92 -1.75 -22.02
N ALA A 535 -6.15 -0.97 -21.26
CA ALA A 535 -6.57 -0.50 -19.94
C ALA A 535 -6.17 0.95 -19.62
N CYS A 536 -6.97 1.55 -18.75
CA CYS A 536 -6.68 2.80 -18.03
C CYS A 536 -7.09 2.64 -16.57
N THR A 537 -6.38 3.30 -15.65
CA THR A 537 -6.86 3.48 -14.28
C THR A 537 -8.04 4.47 -14.24
N ASP A 538 -8.74 4.60 -13.10
CA ASP A 538 -9.37 5.88 -12.75
C ASP A 538 -8.31 6.84 -12.18
N TRP A 539 -8.73 7.94 -11.57
CA TRP A 539 -7.86 8.83 -10.85
C TRP A 539 -7.32 8.19 -9.56
N PHE A 540 -6.01 8.29 -9.39
CA PHE A 540 -5.28 7.97 -8.17
C PHE A 540 -4.69 9.26 -7.59
N THR A 541 -4.57 9.32 -6.26
CA THR A 541 -3.74 10.33 -5.59
C THR A 541 -2.38 9.72 -5.29
N ALA A 542 -1.31 10.40 -5.66
CA ALA A 542 0.04 10.12 -5.17
C ALA A 542 0.44 11.14 -4.10
N LYS A 543 1.22 10.72 -3.10
CA LYS A 543 1.69 11.50 -1.95
C LYS A 543 3.21 11.34 -1.81
N GLY A 544 3.89 12.43 -1.50
CA GLY A 544 5.34 12.46 -1.23
C GLY A 544 5.67 13.28 0.01
N GLY A 545 6.87 13.03 0.55
CA GLY A 545 7.31 13.53 1.86
C GLY A 545 8.44 14.53 1.71
N VAL A 546 8.33 15.66 2.39
CA VAL A 546 9.23 16.81 2.25
C VAL A 546 9.53 17.47 3.58
N GLN A 547 10.72 18.03 3.70
CA GLN A 547 11.13 18.75 4.90
C GLN A 547 10.68 20.22 4.86
N PRO A 548 10.07 20.76 5.94
CA PRO A 548 9.55 22.12 5.92
C PRO A 548 10.66 23.16 5.76
N GLY A 549 10.46 24.10 4.82
CA GLY A 549 11.45 25.12 4.49
C GLY A 549 12.65 24.64 3.66
N ALA A 550 12.67 23.37 3.24
CA ALA A 550 13.64 22.89 2.26
C ALA A 550 13.35 23.49 0.88
N GLU A 551 14.41 23.68 0.08
CA GLU A 551 14.28 23.73 -1.37
C GLU A 551 14.25 22.28 -1.85
N VAL A 552 13.29 21.88 -2.68
CA VAL A 552 13.24 20.51 -3.23
C VAL A 552 13.16 20.57 -4.75
N THR A 553 13.70 19.54 -5.42
CA THR A 553 13.48 19.34 -6.86
C THR A 553 12.50 18.20 -7.04
N ILE A 554 11.37 18.46 -7.70
CA ILE A 554 10.37 17.44 -8.00
C ILE A 554 10.35 17.22 -9.51
N GLY A 555 10.26 15.95 -9.92
CA GLY A 555 10.23 15.54 -11.31
C GLY A 555 9.20 14.46 -11.59
N PHE A 556 8.77 14.42 -12.84
CA PHE A 556 7.86 13.42 -13.39
C PHE A 556 8.51 12.81 -14.62
N PHE A 557 8.51 11.49 -14.72
CA PHE A 557 9.12 10.72 -15.80
C PHE A 557 8.15 9.63 -16.27
N LEU A 558 7.86 9.60 -17.57
CA LEU A 558 7.10 8.54 -18.23
C LEU A 558 7.97 7.95 -19.33
N ALA A 559 8.01 6.62 -19.46
CA ALA A 559 8.78 5.94 -20.50
C ALA A 559 8.13 4.64 -20.97
N ASP A 560 8.31 4.37 -22.27
CA ASP A 560 8.09 3.07 -22.89
C ASP A 560 9.32 2.19 -22.59
N MET A 561 9.10 1.00 -22.05
CA MET A 561 10.17 0.11 -21.63
C MET A 561 10.45 -0.97 -22.68
N SER A 562 11.73 -1.24 -22.90
CA SER A 562 12.21 -2.26 -23.86
C SER A 562 11.99 -1.91 -25.34
N ASP A 563 10.80 -1.50 -25.82
CA ASP A 563 10.59 -1.07 -27.22
C ASP A 563 9.94 0.32 -27.42
N GLN A 564 9.19 0.53 -28.50
CA GLN A 564 8.70 1.83 -28.97
C GLN A 564 7.41 1.69 -29.81
N TYR A 565 6.62 0.64 -29.57
CA TYR A 565 5.48 0.26 -30.41
C TYR A 565 4.10 0.51 -29.80
N LEU A 566 3.93 0.28 -28.50
CA LEU A 566 2.64 0.44 -27.81
C LEU A 566 2.72 1.67 -26.92
N THR A 567 1.71 2.53 -27.03
CA THR A 567 1.75 3.82 -26.35
C THR A 567 1.21 3.70 -24.93
N THR A 568 1.85 4.41 -24.01
CA THR A 568 1.34 4.67 -22.66
C THR A 568 1.11 6.17 -22.50
N VAL A 569 0.05 6.53 -21.78
CA VAL A 569 -0.40 7.90 -21.52
C VAL A 569 -0.59 8.09 -20.02
N ALA A 570 -0.04 9.16 -19.48
CA ALA A 570 -0.28 9.62 -18.12
C ALA A 570 -1.02 10.96 -18.14
N LEU A 571 -2.08 11.08 -17.35
CA LEU A 571 -2.68 12.37 -16.99
C LEU A 571 -2.12 12.77 -15.63
N LEU A 572 -1.82 14.06 -15.45
CA LEU A 572 -1.35 14.64 -14.18
C LEU A 572 -2.18 15.89 -13.90
N ASP A 573 -2.56 16.10 -12.64
CA ASP A 573 -3.34 17.26 -12.20
C ASP A 573 -3.19 17.53 -10.68
N ASN A 574 -3.75 18.65 -10.20
CA ASN A 574 -4.03 18.94 -8.79
C ASN A 574 -2.83 18.76 -7.84
N PHE A 575 -1.65 19.20 -8.27
CA PHE A 575 -0.47 19.21 -7.42
C PHE A 575 -0.65 20.25 -6.29
N ARG A 576 -0.52 19.81 -5.04
CA ARG A 576 -0.78 20.61 -3.84
C ARG A 576 0.13 20.18 -2.68
N TRP A 577 0.55 21.14 -1.85
CA TRP A 577 1.17 20.85 -0.56
C TRP A 577 0.20 20.15 0.38
N ASP A 578 0.75 19.28 1.23
CA ASP A 578 0.04 18.47 2.22
C ASP A 578 0.63 18.64 3.63
N CYS A 579 -0.21 18.53 4.65
CA CYS A 579 0.19 18.75 6.05
C CYS A 579 0.74 17.50 6.73
N GLU A 580 0.42 16.31 6.24
CA GLU A 580 0.80 15.03 6.87
C GLU A 580 2.16 14.56 6.38
N GLY A 581 2.37 14.54 5.07
CA GLY A 581 3.53 13.83 4.50
C GLY A 581 3.34 12.32 4.43
N CYS A 582 4.34 11.67 3.86
CA CYS A 582 4.47 10.24 3.60
C CYS A 582 5.81 10.05 2.87
N VAL A 583 6.71 9.18 3.31
CA VAL A 583 7.89 8.80 2.52
C VAL A 583 7.65 7.38 2.00
N PRO A 584 6.98 7.24 0.85
CA PRO A 584 6.58 5.94 0.36
C PRO A 584 7.81 5.16 -0.08
N SER A 585 7.75 3.85 0.10
CA SER A 585 8.89 2.95 -0.10
C SER A 585 8.43 1.52 -0.41
N GLU A 586 9.38 0.59 -0.54
CA GLU A 586 9.06 -0.83 -0.65
C GLU A 586 8.46 -1.44 0.63
N VAL A 587 8.36 -0.71 1.75
CA VAL A 587 7.71 -1.16 3.01
C VAL A 587 6.64 -0.21 3.55
N ASP A 588 6.45 0.96 2.93
CA ASP A 588 5.42 1.93 3.31
C ASP A 588 4.63 2.34 2.05
N ASP A 589 3.35 1.96 2.02
CA ASP A 589 2.45 2.07 0.88
C ASP A 589 1.61 3.37 0.87
N CYS A 590 1.88 4.31 1.78
CA CYS A 590 1.16 5.58 1.91
C CYS A 590 1.21 6.48 0.64
N GLY A 591 2.00 6.09 -0.36
CA GLY A 591 2.27 6.84 -1.59
C GLY A 591 1.08 6.95 -2.52
N VAL A 592 0.57 5.84 -3.06
CA VAL A 592 -0.46 5.86 -4.12
C VAL A 592 -1.75 5.21 -3.66
N GLN A 593 -2.86 5.95 -3.72
CA GLN A 593 -4.18 5.50 -3.28
C GLN A 593 -5.25 5.78 -4.35
N PRO A 594 -6.19 4.85 -4.63
CA PRO A 594 -7.32 5.09 -5.51
C PRO A 594 -8.30 6.11 -4.90
N MET A 595 -9.03 6.84 -5.73
CA MET A 595 -10.04 7.84 -5.30
C MET A 595 -11.46 7.30 -5.11
#